data_AF-A0A9E4YPD8-F1
#
_entry.id   AF-A0A9E4YPD8-F1
#
_cell.length_a   1.000
_cell.length_b   1.000
_cell.length_c   1.000
_cell.angle_alpha   90.00
_cell.angle_beta   90.00
_cell.angle_gamma   90.00
#
_symmetry.space_group_name_H-M   'P 1'
#
loop_
_entity.id
_entity.type
_entity.pdbx_description
1 polymer ?
#
loop_
_entity_poly.entity_id
_entity_poly.type
_entity_poly.pdbx_seq_one_letter_code
_entity_poly.pdbx_strand_id
1 'polypeptide(L)'
;MGLIPQGTTLAPRNPGVLPWNELPENGRIFAARLQEAFAGFLEHTDAQIGRLVAFLEAQNLLDDTLLIVLSDNGASQEGGPRGVMDEFSTFNLIREDLDDIVANRLDDIGTSRAHSNIPWGWAQAGNTPLKWYKQNTYGGGVRDPLIIHWPKRIKETGIRHQFCHVTDVTPTVLDVTGISVPETFNGHPQIPLHGTSLAGAWDNVDSPTPRGPQYFEQFGHRGIWKDGWKAVTYHRKGDDFDTEDWALYHLDEDFSEGHDLAAEQPEKLKELVEAWWAEAEAHDVLPLDDRTIELFGGAARPGTPHDRHEYVYYHPISHVPADAAPRLGGRAWTIAADVTVPEGGCEGVLYARGSHNGGHTFFVQDGKVQFDYNALGEHFRAAGAAELSPGRHVIETRFTRDGQAGRLTVAVDGNEVGSTEITKIVRMLSSTGVDIGADRLSPVVDDYDGPFAFTGEIHKVTFTILSPQERQDIETLARTELAKE
;
A
#
# COMPACT_ATOMS: atom_id res chain seq x y z
N MET A 1 -5.06 -12.63 -28.94
CA MET A 1 -4.65 -11.24 -28.63
C MET A 1 -3.23 -10.93 -29.10
N GLY A 2 -2.29 -11.88 -29.14
CA GLY A 2 -0.94 -11.63 -29.68
C GLY A 2 0.02 -10.95 -28.70
N LEU A 3 -0.41 -10.71 -27.46
CA LEU A 3 0.41 -10.10 -26.40
C LEU A 3 1.49 -11.04 -25.89
N ILE A 4 1.13 -12.32 -25.71
CA ILE A 4 2.05 -13.39 -25.31
C ILE A 4 2.51 -14.11 -26.59
N PRO A 5 3.83 -14.25 -26.82
CA PRO A 5 4.36 -14.98 -27.96
C PRO A 5 3.82 -16.42 -28.07
N GLN A 6 3.67 -16.90 -29.31
CA GLN A 6 3.28 -18.29 -29.52
C GLN A 6 4.40 -19.23 -29.04
N GLY A 7 4.04 -20.27 -28.30
CA GLY A 7 4.99 -21.24 -27.77
C GLY A 7 5.56 -20.88 -26.40
N THR A 8 5.17 -19.75 -25.80
CA THR A 8 5.49 -19.45 -24.40
C THR A 8 5.06 -20.59 -23.50
N THR A 9 6.00 -21.14 -22.74
CA THR A 9 5.72 -22.15 -21.71
C THR A 9 5.12 -21.46 -20.49
N LEU A 10 4.16 -22.10 -19.84
CA LEU A 10 3.63 -21.56 -18.59
C LEU A 10 4.68 -21.71 -17.48
N ALA A 11 4.99 -20.63 -16.77
CA ALA A 11 5.84 -20.71 -15.58
C ALA A 11 5.27 -21.73 -14.57
N PRO A 12 6.12 -22.44 -13.80
CA PRO A 12 5.65 -23.30 -12.74
C PRO A 12 4.84 -22.50 -11.70
N ARG A 13 4.00 -23.21 -10.93
CA ARG A 13 3.34 -22.58 -9.77
C ARG A 13 4.40 -22.03 -8.82
N ASN A 14 4.19 -20.82 -8.32
CA ASN A 14 5.08 -20.27 -7.31
C ASN A 14 5.01 -21.17 -6.06
N PRO A 15 6.13 -21.33 -5.32
CA PRO A 15 6.14 -22.05 -4.05
C PRO A 15 4.99 -21.61 -3.13
N GLY A 16 4.30 -22.57 -2.50
CA GLY A 16 3.17 -22.31 -1.60
C GLY A 16 1.80 -22.15 -2.27
N VAL A 17 1.71 -22.05 -3.61
CA VAL A 17 0.44 -22.00 -4.32
C VAL A 17 -0.16 -23.40 -4.49
N LEU A 18 -1.31 -23.65 -3.85
CA LEU A 18 -2.04 -24.91 -3.97
C LEU A 18 -2.87 -24.97 -5.27
N PRO A 19 -2.99 -26.14 -5.92
CA PRO A 19 -3.98 -26.38 -6.96
C PRO A 19 -5.41 -26.13 -6.46
N TRP A 20 -6.27 -25.59 -7.32
CA TRP A 20 -7.67 -25.27 -6.96
C TRP A 20 -8.45 -26.45 -6.38
N ASN A 21 -8.25 -27.65 -6.93
CA ASN A 21 -8.91 -28.88 -6.49
C ASN A 21 -8.35 -29.45 -5.17
N GLU A 22 -7.25 -28.90 -4.66
CA GLU A 22 -6.66 -29.26 -3.37
C GLU A 22 -6.99 -28.25 -2.26
N LEU A 23 -7.59 -27.10 -2.59
CA LEU A 23 -8.08 -26.15 -1.60
C LEU A 23 -9.26 -26.74 -0.80
N PRO A 24 -9.35 -26.50 0.52
CA PRO A 24 -10.55 -26.81 1.30
C PRO A 24 -11.79 -26.11 0.75
N GLU A 25 -12.99 -26.62 1.07
CA GLU A 25 -14.26 -26.06 0.57
C GLU A 25 -14.44 -24.58 0.91
N ASN A 26 -14.32 -24.21 2.19
CA ASN A 26 -14.37 -22.80 2.62
C ASN A 26 -13.25 -21.96 1.99
N GLY A 27 -12.08 -22.57 1.74
CA GLY A 27 -10.99 -21.92 1.00
C GLY A 27 -11.37 -21.56 -0.44
N ARG A 28 -12.07 -22.46 -1.15
CA ARG A 28 -12.58 -22.18 -2.50
C ARG A 28 -13.69 -21.13 -2.51
N ILE A 29 -14.61 -21.19 -1.55
CA ILE A 29 -15.72 -20.22 -1.41
C ILE A 29 -15.16 -18.82 -1.19
N PHE A 30 -14.25 -18.67 -0.21
CA PHE A 30 -13.63 -17.40 0.11
C PHE A 30 -12.76 -16.87 -1.05
N ALA A 31 -11.91 -17.70 -1.63
CA ALA A 31 -11.08 -17.32 -2.78
C ALA A 31 -11.91 -16.87 -3.99
N ALA A 32 -13.07 -17.51 -4.24
CA ALA A 32 -13.98 -17.09 -5.30
C ALA A 32 -14.59 -15.71 -5.01
N ARG A 33 -15.09 -15.50 -3.78
CA ARG A 33 -15.68 -14.22 -3.37
C ARG A 33 -14.70 -13.05 -3.44
N LEU A 34 -13.46 -13.27 -3.02
CA LEU A 34 -12.38 -12.27 -3.16
C LEU A 34 -12.14 -11.92 -4.63
N GLN A 35 -12.13 -12.91 -5.52
CA GLN A 35 -11.95 -12.69 -6.95
C GLN A 35 -13.15 -12.00 -7.61
N GLU A 36 -14.38 -12.26 -7.16
CA GLU A 36 -15.58 -11.54 -7.60
C GLU A 36 -15.47 -10.05 -7.26
N ALA A 37 -15.06 -9.72 -6.04
CA ALA A 37 -14.86 -8.33 -5.63
C ALA A 37 -13.72 -7.65 -6.40
N PHE A 38 -12.61 -8.36 -6.62
CA PHE A 38 -11.52 -7.87 -7.48
C PHE A 38 -12.02 -7.57 -8.90
N ALA A 39 -12.78 -8.48 -9.51
CA ALA A 39 -13.34 -8.28 -10.85
C ALA A 39 -14.34 -7.11 -10.89
N GLY A 40 -15.18 -6.96 -9.86
CA GLY A 40 -16.10 -5.83 -9.74
C GLY A 40 -15.37 -4.48 -9.62
N PHE A 41 -14.25 -4.43 -8.89
CA PHE A 41 -13.43 -3.22 -8.80
C PHE A 41 -12.75 -2.88 -10.14
N LEU A 42 -12.28 -3.89 -10.87
CA LEU A 42 -11.69 -3.71 -12.20
C LEU A 42 -12.73 -3.21 -13.22
N GLU A 43 -13.93 -3.80 -13.23
CA GLU A 43 -15.04 -3.33 -14.08
C GLU A 43 -15.45 -1.90 -13.73
N HIS A 44 -15.54 -1.57 -12.45
CA HIS A 44 -15.82 -0.20 -12.01
C HIS A 44 -14.75 0.78 -12.52
N THR A 45 -13.47 0.41 -12.43
CA THR A 45 -12.33 1.21 -12.90
C THR A 45 -12.42 1.45 -14.41
N ASP A 46 -12.65 0.40 -15.20
CA ASP A 46 -12.84 0.52 -16.65
C ASP A 46 -14.02 1.43 -17.00
N ALA A 47 -15.15 1.29 -16.29
CA ALA A 47 -16.30 2.17 -16.46
C ALA A 47 -15.99 3.64 -16.13
N GLN A 48 -15.15 3.92 -15.12
CA GLN A 48 -14.71 5.30 -14.82
C GLN A 48 -13.77 5.86 -15.90
N ILE A 49 -12.86 5.05 -16.44
CA ILE A 49 -12.03 5.43 -17.60
C ILE A 49 -12.93 5.74 -18.79
N GLY A 50 -13.93 4.90 -19.06
CA GLY A 50 -14.92 5.11 -20.12
C GLY A 50 -15.68 6.44 -19.97
N ARG A 51 -16.03 6.84 -18.74
CA ARG A 51 -16.65 8.16 -18.49
C ARG A 51 -15.74 9.32 -18.85
N LEU A 52 -14.44 9.23 -18.52
CA LEU A 52 -13.46 10.25 -18.90
C LEU A 52 -13.29 10.33 -20.43
N VAL A 53 -13.15 9.18 -21.08
CA VAL A 53 -13.02 9.10 -22.55
C VAL A 53 -14.26 9.69 -23.23
N ALA A 54 -15.46 9.29 -22.81
CA ALA A 54 -16.72 9.82 -23.37
C ALA A 54 -16.85 11.34 -23.18
N PHE A 55 -16.37 11.88 -22.05
CA PHE A 55 -16.32 13.32 -21.86
C PHE A 55 -15.37 14.00 -22.86
N LEU A 56 -14.15 13.48 -23.03
CA LEU A 56 -13.17 14.01 -24.00
C LEU A 56 -13.70 13.97 -25.45
N GLU A 57 -14.39 12.88 -25.82
CA GLU A 57 -15.06 12.76 -27.13
C GLU A 57 -16.15 13.82 -27.31
N ALA A 58 -17.04 13.98 -26.31
CA ALA A 58 -18.12 14.96 -26.37
C ALA A 58 -17.63 16.41 -26.48
N GLN A 59 -16.42 16.70 -25.98
CA GLN A 59 -15.77 18.01 -26.11
C GLN A 59 -14.91 18.14 -27.38
N ASN A 60 -14.85 17.11 -28.24
CA ASN A 60 -13.96 17.02 -29.40
C ASN A 60 -12.46 17.19 -29.04
N LEU A 61 -12.06 16.70 -27.85
CA LEU A 61 -10.70 16.76 -27.36
C LEU A 61 -9.95 15.43 -27.48
N LEU A 62 -10.66 14.30 -27.57
CA LEU A 62 -10.05 12.97 -27.55
C LEU A 62 -8.96 12.79 -28.62
N ASP A 63 -9.23 13.23 -29.85
CA ASP A 63 -8.30 13.04 -30.98
C ASP A 63 -6.92 13.63 -30.70
N ASP A 64 -6.85 14.76 -29.99
CA ASP A 64 -5.61 15.48 -29.65
C ASP A 64 -5.23 15.35 -28.17
N THR A 65 -5.67 14.29 -27.51
CA THR A 65 -5.30 13.96 -26.14
C THR A 65 -4.44 12.71 -26.12
N LEU A 66 -3.26 12.78 -25.49
CA LEU A 66 -2.45 11.62 -25.16
C LEU A 66 -3.01 10.95 -23.90
N LEU A 67 -3.56 9.75 -24.05
CA LEU A 67 -3.98 8.88 -22.96
C LEU A 67 -2.96 7.78 -22.77
N ILE A 68 -2.51 7.61 -21.52
CA ILE A 68 -1.61 6.52 -21.11
C ILE A 68 -2.29 5.80 -19.95
N VAL A 69 -2.51 4.49 -20.11
CA VAL A 69 -3.10 3.62 -19.08
C VAL A 69 -2.09 2.53 -18.75
N LEU A 70 -1.77 2.38 -17.47
CA LEU A 70 -0.81 1.39 -16.97
C LEU A 70 -1.20 0.89 -15.57
N SER A 71 -0.75 -0.31 -15.23
CA SER A 71 -0.62 -0.74 -13.82
C SER A 71 0.69 -0.19 -13.24
N ASP A 72 0.75 0.01 -11.93
CA ASP A 72 1.95 0.47 -11.23
C ASP A 72 2.92 -0.68 -10.91
N ASN A 73 2.39 -1.89 -10.76
CA ASN A 73 3.11 -3.14 -10.55
C ASN A 73 2.21 -4.35 -10.85
N GLY A 74 2.80 -5.55 -10.85
CA GLY A 74 2.05 -6.80 -10.98
C GLY A 74 1.10 -7.10 -9.81
N ALA A 75 0.37 -8.21 -9.88
CA ALA A 75 -0.66 -8.56 -8.89
C ALA A 75 -0.08 -8.71 -7.47
N SER A 76 -0.85 -8.26 -6.47
CA SER A 76 -0.46 -8.26 -5.06
C SER A 76 -0.38 -9.66 -4.45
N GLN A 77 0.66 -9.92 -3.66
CA GLN A 77 0.82 -11.13 -2.86
C GLN A 77 0.46 -10.95 -1.37
N GLU A 78 -0.01 -9.76 -0.99
CA GLU A 78 -0.19 -9.36 0.42
C GLU A 78 -1.37 -10.11 1.09
N GLY A 79 -2.24 -10.76 0.30
CA GLY A 79 -3.28 -11.69 0.78
C GLY A 79 -2.79 -13.08 1.19
N GLY A 80 -1.51 -13.42 0.99
CA GLY A 80 -0.97 -14.70 1.42
C GLY A 80 -1.54 -15.92 0.65
N PRO A 81 -1.30 -17.15 1.13
CA PRO A 81 -1.72 -18.37 0.43
C PRO A 81 -3.23 -18.57 0.36
N ARG A 82 -4.01 -17.89 1.22
CA ARG A 82 -5.46 -18.11 1.38
C ARG A 82 -6.32 -16.88 1.07
N GLY A 83 -5.71 -15.71 0.86
CA GLY A 83 -6.42 -14.43 0.90
C GLY A 83 -6.67 -13.98 2.34
N VAL A 84 -7.07 -12.72 2.49
CA VAL A 84 -7.43 -12.09 3.78
C VAL A 84 -8.68 -11.22 3.63
N MET A 85 -9.45 -11.12 4.70
CA MET A 85 -10.62 -10.26 4.83
C MET A 85 -10.20 -8.82 5.16
N ASP A 86 -9.14 -8.67 5.96
CA ASP A 86 -8.52 -7.41 6.30
C ASP A 86 -7.00 -7.49 6.13
N GLU A 87 -6.45 -6.73 5.18
CA GLU A 87 -5.02 -6.64 4.92
C GLU A 87 -4.21 -6.19 6.15
N PHE A 88 -4.80 -5.40 7.06
CA PHE A 88 -4.12 -5.05 8.31
C PHE A 88 -3.94 -6.25 9.24
N SER A 89 -4.66 -7.35 9.05
CA SER A 89 -4.35 -8.61 9.73
C SER A 89 -2.97 -9.13 9.32
N THR A 90 -2.60 -9.04 8.04
CA THR A 90 -1.26 -9.41 7.54
C THR A 90 -0.19 -8.52 8.18
N PHE A 91 -0.38 -7.20 8.15
CA PHE A 91 0.59 -6.25 8.71
C PHE A 91 0.75 -6.34 10.23
N ASN A 92 -0.27 -6.86 10.92
CA ASN A 92 -0.23 -7.11 12.36
C ASN A 92 0.11 -8.57 12.72
N LEU A 93 0.35 -9.43 11.72
CA LEU A 93 0.68 -10.85 11.89
C LEU A 93 -0.44 -11.64 12.62
N ILE A 94 -1.69 -11.24 12.39
CA ILE A 94 -2.88 -11.83 12.98
C ILE A 94 -3.53 -12.76 11.96
N ARG A 95 -3.65 -14.04 12.32
CA ARG A 95 -4.32 -15.04 11.51
C ARG A 95 -5.84 -14.91 11.65
N GLU A 96 -6.52 -14.83 10.51
CA GLU A 96 -7.97 -14.83 10.45
C GLU A 96 -8.57 -16.23 10.51
N ASP A 97 -9.76 -16.32 11.11
CA ASP A 97 -10.60 -17.51 11.11
C ASP A 97 -11.45 -17.56 9.84
N LEU A 98 -11.01 -18.39 8.89
CA LEU A 98 -11.66 -18.54 7.60
C LEU A 98 -13.06 -19.14 7.71
N ASP A 99 -13.29 -20.05 8.67
CA ASP A 99 -14.58 -20.72 8.80
C ASP A 99 -15.62 -19.74 9.36
N ASP A 100 -15.22 -18.91 10.32
CA ASP A 100 -16.05 -17.79 10.81
C ASP A 100 -16.35 -16.76 9.71
N ILE A 101 -15.33 -16.37 8.93
CA ILE A 101 -15.51 -15.43 7.81
C ILE A 101 -16.53 -15.97 6.80
N VAL A 102 -16.38 -17.22 6.37
CA VAL A 102 -17.30 -17.82 5.40
C VAL A 102 -18.72 -17.94 5.98
N ALA A 103 -18.85 -18.23 7.28
CA ALA A 103 -20.16 -18.35 7.92
C ALA A 103 -20.85 -17.00 8.15
N ASN A 104 -20.11 -15.94 8.48
CA ASN A 104 -20.68 -14.73 9.07
C ASN A 104 -20.34 -13.43 8.35
N ARG A 105 -19.30 -13.40 7.49
CA ARG A 105 -18.75 -12.15 6.92
C ARG A 105 -18.46 -12.21 5.42
N LEU A 106 -18.79 -13.29 4.73
CA LEU A 106 -18.50 -13.45 3.30
C LEU A 106 -19.12 -12.34 2.43
N ASP A 107 -20.28 -11.82 2.83
CA ASP A 107 -20.99 -10.75 2.12
C ASP A 107 -20.50 -9.33 2.43
N ASP A 108 -19.62 -9.17 3.44
CA ASP A 108 -18.95 -7.89 3.68
C ASP A 108 -17.90 -7.59 2.58
N ILE A 109 -17.38 -8.62 1.90
CA ILE A 109 -16.35 -8.50 0.86
C ILE A 109 -16.90 -7.69 -0.33
N GLY A 110 -16.17 -6.63 -0.71
CA GLY A 110 -16.59 -5.68 -1.75
C GLY A 110 -17.46 -4.53 -1.24
N THR A 111 -17.73 -4.48 0.06
CA THR A 111 -18.39 -3.34 0.73
C THR A 111 -17.40 -2.52 1.55
N SER A 112 -17.85 -1.44 2.18
CA SER A 112 -17.03 -0.65 3.13
C SER A 112 -16.62 -1.41 4.40
N ARG A 113 -17.16 -2.62 4.63
CA ARG A 113 -16.94 -3.43 5.84
C ARG A 113 -15.80 -4.46 5.69
N ALA A 114 -15.06 -4.42 4.58
CA ALA A 114 -13.94 -5.29 4.30
C ALA A 114 -12.74 -4.49 3.77
N HIS A 115 -11.54 -5.01 3.98
CA HIS A 115 -10.30 -4.49 3.39
C HIS A 115 -9.48 -5.66 2.85
N SER A 116 -10.11 -6.42 1.95
CA SER A 116 -9.69 -7.78 1.61
C SER A 116 -8.64 -7.83 0.48
N ASN A 117 -7.82 -8.89 0.48
CA ASN A 117 -6.84 -9.14 -0.59
C ASN A 117 -6.88 -10.61 -1.06
N ILE A 118 -6.66 -10.84 -2.34
CA ILE A 118 -6.77 -12.13 -3.02
C ILE A 118 -5.64 -13.11 -2.63
N PRO A 119 -5.86 -14.44 -2.69
CA PRO A 119 -4.81 -15.42 -2.46
C PRO A 119 -3.74 -15.40 -3.56
N TRP A 120 -2.54 -15.88 -3.23
CA TRP A 120 -1.43 -16.08 -4.17
C TRP A 120 -1.82 -16.80 -5.47
N GLY A 121 -2.73 -17.78 -5.40
CA GLY A 121 -3.21 -18.48 -6.61
C GLY A 121 -3.89 -17.55 -7.61
N TRP A 122 -4.72 -16.60 -7.14
CA TRP A 122 -5.35 -15.60 -8.00
C TRP A 122 -4.37 -14.51 -8.41
N ALA A 123 -3.45 -14.10 -7.54
CA ALA A 123 -2.37 -13.19 -7.91
C ALA A 123 -1.52 -13.79 -9.06
N GLN A 124 -1.23 -15.10 -9.01
CA GLN A 124 -0.44 -15.77 -10.05
C GLN A 124 -1.22 -15.87 -11.36
N ALA A 125 -2.53 -16.12 -11.27
CA ALA A 125 -3.41 -16.07 -12.42
C ALA A 125 -3.42 -14.68 -13.08
N GLY A 126 -3.46 -13.61 -12.28
CA GLY A 126 -3.37 -12.22 -12.75
C GLY A 126 -2.07 -11.90 -13.48
N ASN A 127 -0.97 -12.55 -13.10
CA ASN A 127 0.36 -12.36 -13.72
C ASN A 127 0.67 -13.36 -14.83
N THR A 128 -0.26 -14.24 -15.23
CA THR A 128 0.03 -15.33 -16.16
C THR A 128 0.57 -14.81 -17.50
N PRO A 129 1.69 -15.35 -18.02
CA PRO A 129 2.34 -16.62 -17.63
C PRO A 129 3.57 -16.45 -16.73
N LEU A 130 3.70 -15.32 -16.04
CA LEU A 130 4.94 -14.86 -15.40
C LEU A 130 5.12 -15.41 -13.98
N LYS A 131 6.37 -15.44 -13.53
CA LYS A 131 6.76 -15.81 -12.17
C LYS A 131 6.53 -14.66 -11.18
N TRP A 132 6.19 -15.02 -9.94
CA TRP A 132 6.07 -14.10 -8.81
C TRP A 132 5.07 -12.95 -9.00
N TYR A 133 5.23 -11.91 -8.18
CA TYR A 133 4.20 -10.92 -7.87
C TYR A 133 4.79 -9.53 -7.67
N LYS A 134 3.93 -8.55 -7.35
CA LYS A 134 4.31 -7.28 -6.72
C LYS A 134 5.40 -7.49 -5.67
N GLN A 135 6.34 -6.54 -5.59
CA GLN A 135 7.53 -6.52 -4.73
C GLN A 135 8.72 -7.37 -5.24
N ASN A 136 8.54 -8.24 -6.23
CA ASN A 136 9.65 -8.98 -6.85
C ASN A 136 10.10 -8.36 -8.18
N THR A 137 11.35 -8.62 -8.57
CA THR A 137 11.95 -8.13 -9.83
C THR A 137 11.74 -9.09 -11.02
N TYR A 138 11.10 -10.24 -10.81
CA TYR A 138 10.65 -11.14 -11.89
C TYR A 138 9.50 -10.53 -12.68
N GLY A 139 9.19 -11.10 -13.85
CA GLY A 139 8.18 -10.59 -14.77
C GLY A 139 6.81 -10.35 -14.13
N GLY A 140 6.36 -11.21 -13.22
CA GLY A 140 5.08 -11.03 -12.53
C GLY A 140 5.05 -9.88 -11.52
N GLY A 141 6.20 -9.27 -11.22
CA GLY A 141 6.28 -8.06 -10.41
C GLY A 141 6.50 -6.78 -11.20
N VAL A 142 7.17 -6.86 -12.36
CA VAL A 142 7.64 -5.67 -13.12
C VAL A 142 7.16 -5.57 -14.56
N ARG A 143 6.38 -6.53 -15.07
CA ARG A 143 5.80 -6.47 -16.42
C ARG A 143 4.30 -6.20 -16.34
N ASP A 144 3.95 -4.96 -16.64
CA ASP A 144 2.60 -4.43 -16.54
C ASP A 144 1.97 -4.13 -17.90
N PRO A 145 0.62 -4.13 -18.00
CA PRO A 145 -0.04 -3.65 -19.20
C PRO A 145 0.24 -2.15 -19.39
N LEU A 146 0.52 -1.75 -20.63
CA LEU A 146 0.66 -0.35 -21.05
C LEU A 146 -0.16 -0.13 -22.32
N ILE A 147 -1.09 0.82 -22.27
CA ILE A 147 -1.87 1.27 -23.42
C ILE A 147 -1.57 2.75 -23.65
N ILE A 148 -1.21 3.09 -24.88
CA ILE A 148 -1.00 4.48 -25.32
C ILE A 148 -1.98 4.78 -26.45
N HIS A 149 -2.73 5.87 -26.31
CA HIS A 149 -3.74 6.29 -27.28
C HIS A 149 -3.64 7.80 -27.55
N TRP A 150 -3.43 8.17 -28.82
CA TRP A 150 -3.46 9.56 -29.29
C TRP A 150 -3.74 9.61 -30.81
N PRO A 151 -5.02 9.62 -31.23
CA PRO A 151 -5.41 9.41 -32.63
C PRO A 151 -4.80 10.39 -33.63
N LYS A 152 -4.57 11.64 -33.21
CA LYS A 152 -3.94 12.64 -34.09
C LYS A 152 -2.48 12.30 -34.39
N ARG A 153 -1.75 11.68 -33.46
CA ARG A 153 -0.31 11.38 -33.59
C ARG A 153 0.00 9.92 -33.95
N ILE A 154 -0.73 8.97 -33.38
CA ILE A 154 -0.54 7.52 -33.56
C ILE A 154 -1.50 7.03 -34.64
N LYS A 155 -0.97 6.67 -35.80
CA LYS A 155 -1.77 6.23 -36.96
C LYS A 155 -1.87 4.71 -37.08
N GLU A 156 -0.85 4.00 -36.62
CA GLU A 156 -0.79 2.55 -36.68
C GLU A 156 -1.18 1.93 -35.34
N THR A 157 -2.35 1.32 -35.29
CA THR A 157 -2.82 0.55 -34.13
C THR A 157 -2.17 -0.83 -34.12
N GLY A 158 -1.69 -1.29 -32.97
CA GLY A 158 -1.18 -2.65 -32.82
C GLY A 158 -0.36 -2.83 -31.55
N ILE A 159 0.22 -4.02 -31.40
CA ILE A 159 1.10 -4.35 -30.29
C ILE A 159 2.50 -3.85 -30.59
N ARG A 160 3.21 -3.41 -29.54
CA ARG A 160 4.63 -3.03 -29.57
C ARG A 160 5.36 -3.92 -28.58
N HIS A 161 6.49 -4.49 -29.02
CA HIS A 161 7.27 -5.47 -28.24
C HIS A 161 8.59 -4.90 -27.73
N GLN A 162 8.92 -3.65 -28.07
CA GLN A 162 10.09 -2.95 -27.56
C GLN A 162 10.05 -2.94 -26.03
N PHE A 163 11.19 -3.23 -25.41
CA PHE A 163 11.31 -3.08 -23.97
C PHE A 163 11.13 -1.61 -23.58
N CYS A 164 10.32 -1.37 -22.55
CA CYS A 164 10.12 -0.05 -21.99
C CYS A 164 9.98 -0.15 -20.47
N HIS A 165 10.12 0.99 -19.80
CA HIS A 165 9.99 1.13 -18.36
C HIS A 165 9.22 2.39 -18.03
N VAL A 166 8.63 2.49 -16.84
CA VAL A 166 7.85 3.67 -16.42
C VAL A 166 8.66 4.97 -16.49
N THR A 167 9.98 4.91 -16.34
CA THR A 167 10.90 6.06 -16.49
C THR A 167 10.87 6.68 -17.89
N ASP A 168 10.39 5.95 -18.90
CA ASP A 168 10.29 6.39 -20.29
C ASP A 168 9.05 7.26 -20.54
N VAL A 169 8.07 7.25 -19.64
CA VAL A 169 6.82 8.03 -19.77
C VAL A 169 7.10 9.53 -19.77
N THR A 170 7.84 10.03 -18.78
CA THR A 170 8.15 11.47 -18.67
C THR A 170 8.92 12.01 -19.89
N PRO A 171 10.03 11.39 -20.34
CA PRO A 171 10.70 11.75 -21.59
C PRO A 171 9.77 11.75 -22.80
N THR A 172 8.86 10.76 -22.90
CA THR A 172 7.89 10.68 -24.00
C THR A 172 6.96 11.89 -24.00
N VAL A 173 6.40 12.27 -22.86
CA VAL A 173 5.50 13.42 -22.73
C VAL A 173 6.24 14.73 -23.07
N LEU A 174 7.47 14.88 -22.62
CA LEU A 174 8.29 16.07 -22.89
C LEU A 174 8.66 16.19 -24.38
N ASP A 175 9.05 15.09 -25.01
CA ASP A 175 9.38 15.02 -26.43
C ASP A 175 8.19 15.47 -27.30
N VAL A 176 7.03 14.86 -27.08
CA VAL A 176 5.85 15.12 -27.91
C VAL A 176 5.17 16.47 -27.65
N THR A 177 5.46 17.09 -26.51
CA THR A 177 5.01 18.46 -26.19
C THR A 177 6.06 19.53 -26.57
N GLY A 178 7.28 19.12 -26.93
CA GLY A 178 8.38 20.03 -27.22
C GLY A 178 8.91 20.79 -26.00
N ILE A 179 8.66 20.29 -24.79
CA ILE A 179 9.10 20.92 -23.54
C ILE A 179 10.51 20.44 -23.20
N SER A 180 11.43 21.40 -23.00
CA SER A 180 12.78 21.11 -22.53
C SER A 180 12.83 20.96 -21.00
N VAL A 181 13.67 20.05 -20.51
CA VAL A 181 13.89 19.84 -19.08
C VAL A 181 14.81 20.94 -18.56
N PRO A 182 14.42 21.68 -17.52
CA PRO A 182 15.29 22.70 -16.96
C PRO A 182 16.45 22.06 -16.17
N GLU A 183 17.66 22.59 -16.31
CA GLU A 183 18.83 22.16 -15.51
C GLU A 183 18.64 22.49 -14.01
N THR A 184 17.83 23.50 -13.70
CA THR A 184 17.53 23.94 -12.33
C THR A 184 16.05 24.28 -12.16
N PHE A 185 15.49 23.96 -10.99
CA PHE A 185 14.13 24.33 -10.61
C PHE A 185 14.12 24.90 -9.19
N ASN A 186 13.56 26.10 -9.00
CA ASN A 186 13.58 26.83 -7.72
C ASN A 186 14.97 26.92 -7.06
N GLY A 187 16.03 27.05 -7.88
CA GLY A 187 17.42 27.14 -7.40
C GLY A 187 18.09 25.80 -7.07
N HIS A 188 17.40 24.68 -7.28
CA HIS A 188 17.95 23.34 -7.07
C HIS A 188 18.31 22.68 -8.40
N PRO A 189 19.55 22.15 -8.56
CA PRO A 189 19.92 21.31 -9.70
C PRO A 189 18.97 20.12 -9.84
N GLN A 190 18.56 19.81 -11.06
CA GLN A 190 17.75 18.63 -11.35
C GLN A 190 18.65 17.42 -11.60
N ILE A 191 18.17 16.24 -11.19
CA ILE A 191 18.79 14.97 -11.60
C ILE A 191 18.55 14.72 -13.10
N PRO A 192 19.42 13.96 -13.78
CA PRO A 192 19.18 13.55 -15.16
C PRO A 192 17.85 12.79 -15.32
N LEU A 193 17.24 12.89 -16.50
CA LEU A 193 16.18 11.96 -16.89
C LEU A 193 16.80 10.62 -17.27
N HIS A 194 16.43 9.56 -16.57
CA HIS A 194 16.99 8.21 -16.77
C HIS A 194 16.21 7.34 -17.79
N GLY A 195 15.17 7.88 -18.42
CA GLY A 195 14.39 7.18 -19.46
C GLY A 195 14.56 7.79 -20.85
N THR A 196 13.98 7.12 -21.86
CA THR A 196 14.00 7.60 -23.26
C THR A 196 12.60 7.65 -23.85
N SER A 197 12.35 8.56 -24.79
CA SER A 197 11.04 8.70 -25.42
C SER A 197 10.63 7.43 -26.19
N LEU A 198 9.39 6.99 -25.98
CA LEU A 198 8.74 5.87 -26.67
C LEU A 198 8.11 6.30 -28.01
N ALA A 199 8.10 7.60 -28.33
CA ALA A 199 7.39 8.12 -29.49
C ALA A 199 7.89 7.52 -30.82
N GLY A 200 9.16 7.12 -30.89
CA GLY A 200 9.72 6.43 -32.05
C GLY A 200 9.04 5.10 -32.38
N ALA A 201 8.54 4.38 -31.36
CA ALA A 201 7.82 3.12 -31.55
C ALA A 201 6.38 3.32 -32.07
N TRP A 202 5.83 4.54 -31.99
CA TRP A 202 4.48 4.80 -32.47
C TRP A 202 4.38 4.74 -34.00
N ASP A 203 5.43 5.19 -34.67
CA ASP A 203 5.49 5.32 -36.14
C ASP A 203 6.03 4.06 -36.84
N ASN A 204 6.69 3.17 -36.12
CA ASN A 204 7.26 1.94 -36.66
C ASN A 204 7.21 0.81 -35.62
N VAL A 205 6.41 -0.23 -35.89
CA VAL A 205 6.32 -1.42 -35.03
C VAL A 205 7.66 -2.16 -34.88
N ASP A 206 8.57 -2.02 -35.83
CA ASP A 206 9.90 -2.65 -35.83
C ASP A 206 11.01 -1.68 -35.38
N SER A 207 10.66 -0.56 -34.74
CA SER A 207 11.67 0.35 -34.20
C SER A 207 12.56 -0.38 -33.18
N PRO A 208 13.86 -0.08 -33.11
CA PRO A 208 14.69 -0.63 -32.04
C PRO A 208 14.18 -0.18 -30.67
N THR A 209 14.48 -0.96 -29.63
CA THR A 209 14.27 -0.55 -28.25
C THR A 209 14.98 0.78 -28.00
N PRO A 210 14.29 1.82 -27.49
CA PRO A 210 14.83 3.17 -27.43
C PRO A 210 15.82 3.39 -26.28
N ARG A 211 16.25 2.33 -25.59
CA ARG A 211 17.05 2.44 -24.36
C ARG A 211 18.07 1.32 -24.21
N GLY A 212 19.06 1.58 -23.36
CA GLY A 212 20.05 0.60 -22.92
C GLY A 212 19.56 -0.20 -21.70
N PRO A 213 20.50 -0.65 -20.83
CA PRO A 213 20.17 -1.43 -19.64
C PRO A 213 19.07 -0.80 -18.76
N GLN A 214 18.30 -1.64 -18.07
CA GLN A 214 17.39 -1.23 -16.99
C GLN A 214 17.61 -2.14 -15.79
N TYR A 215 18.10 -1.58 -14.69
CA TYR A 215 18.18 -2.29 -13.42
C TYR A 215 16.83 -2.25 -12.67
N PHE A 216 16.66 -3.15 -11.74
CA PHE A 216 15.55 -3.23 -10.80
C PHE A 216 16.15 -3.60 -9.44
N GLU A 217 15.66 -2.94 -8.40
CA GLU A 217 15.95 -3.28 -7.01
C GLU A 217 14.68 -3.00 -6.19
N GLN A 218 14.28 -3.97 -5.38
CA GLN A 218 13.18 -3.81 -4.42
C GLN A 218 13.35 -4.83 -3.28
N PHE A 219 13.46 -4.34 -2.05
CA PHE A 219 13.64 -5.17 -0.85
C PHE A 219 14.75 -6.22 -0.99
N GLY A 220 15.85 -5.84 -1.64
CA GLY A 220 16.99 -6.72 -1.89
C GLY A 220 16.84 -7.63 -3.12
N HIS A 221 15.64 -7.77 -3.71
CA HIS A 221 15.50 -8.44 -5.00
C HIS A 221 16.19 -7.61 -6.07
N ARG A 222 17.05 -8.23 -6.87
CA ARG A 222 17.80 -7.55 -7.93
C ARG A 222 17.38 -8.06 -9.29
N GLY A 223 17.42 -7.21 -10.30
CA GLY A 223 17.17 -7.62 -11.67
C GLY A 223 17.77 -6.64 -12.66
N ILE A 224 18.18 -7.12 -13.83
CA ILE A 224 18.61 -6.26 -14.94
C ILE A 224 18.11 -6.82 -16.25
N TRP A 225 17.53 -5.95 -17.07
CA TRP A 225 17.31 -6.22 -18.48
C TRP A 225 18.39 -5.53 -19.32
N LYS A 226 18.95 -6.23 -20.30
CA LYS A 226 19.90 -5.67 -21.28
C LYS A 226 19.87 -6.49 -22.58
N ASP A 227 19.54 -5.82 -23.69
CA ASP A 227 19.59 -6.39 -25.05
C ASP A 227 18.84 -7.73 -25.20
N GLY A 228 17.61 -7.79 -24.66
CA GLY A 228 16.76 -9.00 -24.70
C GLY A 228 17.01 -9.99 -23.56
N TRP A 229 18.16 -9.90 -22.88
CA TRP A 229 18.49 -10.74 -21.74
C TRP A 229 18.03 -10.14 -20.43
N LYS A 230 17.69 -11.01 -19.47
CA LYS A 230 17.40 -10.63 -18.10
C LYS A 230 18.10 -11.54 -17.10
N ALA A 231 18.77 -10.93 -16.12
CA ALA A 231 19.29 -11.62 -14.94
C ALA A 231 18.51 -11.14 -13.71
N VAL A 232 18.21 -12.04 -12.77
CA VAL A 232 17.33 -11.74 -11.63
C VAL A 232 17.64 -12.61 -10.41
N THR A 233 17.45 -12.08 -9.20
CA THR A 233 17.55 -12.83 -7.93
C THR A 233 16.21 -12.91 -7.20
N TYR A 234 16.03 -13.98 -6.44
CA TYR A 234 15.03 -14.04 -5.38
C TYR A 234 15.73 -13.89 -4.02
N HIS A 235 15.76 -12.67 -3.48
CA HIS A 235 16.40 -12.39 -2.21
C HIS A 235 15.55 -12.86 -1.03
N ARG A 236 16.21 -13.44 -0.03
CA ARG A 236 15.62 -13.69 1.29
C ARG A 236 16.29 -12.74 2.27
N LYS A 237 15.46 -12.02 3.01
CA LYS A 237 15.92 -11.02 3.98
C LYS A 237 16.99 -11.60 4.92
N GLY A 238 18.11 -10.90 5.03
CA GLY A 238 19.26 -11.26 5.85
C GLY A 238 20.31 -12.13 5.15
N ASP A 239 20.03 -12.64 3.94
CA ASP A 239 21.01 -13.37 3.15
C ASP A 239 22.11 -12.45 2.62
N ASP A 240 23.30 -13.01 2.42
CA ASP A 240 24.44 -12.27 1.89
C ASP A 240 24.29 -12.08 0.37
N PHE A 241 24.15 -10.81 -0.05
CA PHE A 241 24.03 -10.38 -1.44
C PHE A 241 25.18 -10.86 -2.35
N ASP A 242 26.35 -11.17 -1.78
CA ASP A 242 27.51 -11.66 -2.55
C ASP A 242 27.42 -13.16 -2.90
N THR A 243 26.52 -13.89 -2.23
CA THR A 243 26.41 -15.36 -2.37
C THR A 243 25.12 -15.85 -3.01
N GLU A 244 24.26 -14.92 -3.44
CA GLU A 244 22.96 -15.26 -4.01
C GLU A 244 23.03 -15.88 -5.40
N ASP A 245 22.12 -16.81 -5.65
CA ASP A 245 21.93 -17.41 -6.96
C ASP A 245 21.17 -16.44 -7.89
N TRP A 246 21.83 -16.06 -8.98
CA TRP A 246 21.19 -15.35 -10.09
C TRP A 246 20.65 -16.34 -11.13
N ALA A 247 19.41 -16.12 -11.56
CA ALA A 247 18.84 -16.77 -12.73
C ALA A 247 19.06 -15.91 -13.98
N LEU A 248 19.15 -16.55 -15.15
CA LEU A 248 19.34 -15.88 -16.45
C LEU A 248 18.27 -16.33 -17.46
N TYR A 249 17.68 -15.37 -18.18
CA TYR A 249 16.65 -15.62 -19.18
C TYR A 249 16.91 -14.80 -20.46
N HIS A 250 16.56 -15.34 -21.63
CA HIS A 250 16.49 -14.60 -22.89
C HIS A 250 15.02 -14.28 -23.21
N LEU A 251 14.55 -13.08 -22.91
CA LEU A 251 13.12 -12.76 -22.91
C LEU A 251 12.46 -12.77 -24.29
N ASP A 252 13.24 -12.58 -25.37
CA ASP A 252 12.71 -12.70 -26.74
C ASP A 252 12.34 -14.15 -27.11
N GLU A 253 12.91 -15.13 -26.41
CA GLU A 253 12.65 -16.57 -26.61
C GLU A 253 11.83 -17.17 -25.46
N ASP A 254 11.99 -16.62 -24.25
CA ASP A 254 11.31 -17.04 -23.03
C ASP A 254 10.62 -15.86 -22.34
N PHE A 255 9.44 -15.52 -22.84
CA PHE A 255 8.58 -14.50 -22.26
C PHE A 255 8.26 -14.78 -20.78
N SER A 256 8.17 -16.05 -20.38
CA SER A 256 7.70 -16.47 -19.05
C SER A 256 8.77 -16.49 -17.96
N GLU A 257 10.05 -16.34 -18.34
CA GLU A 257 11.19 -16.64 -17.48
C GLU A 257 11.13 -18.10 -16.96
N GLY A 258 10.64 -19.03 -17.78
CA GLY A 258 10.43 -20.44 -17.44
C GLY A 258 11.70 -21.29 -17.48
N HIS A 259 12.70 -20.93 -18.29
CA HIS A 259 13.90 -21.72 -18.52
C HIS A 259 15.17 -20.95 -18.14
N ASP A 260 15.72 -21.29 -16.97
CA ASP A 260 16.94 -20.66 -16.46
C ASP A 260 18.19 -21.15 -17.20
N LEU A 261 18.89 -20.22 -17.84
CA LEU A 261 20.08 -20.42 -18.64
C LEU A 261 21.38 -20.14 -17.86
N ALA A 262 21.33 -19.83 -16.56
CA ALA A 262 22.50 -19.44 -15.78
C ALA A 262 23.66 -20.45 -15.87
N ALA A 263 23.34 -21.75 -15.75
CA ALA A 263 24.34 -22.82 -15.85
C ALA A 263 24.87 -23.04 -17.28
N GLU A 264 24.06 -22.73 -18.29
CA GLU A 264 24.38 -22.94 -19.71
C GLU A 264 25.14 -21.76 -20.31
N GLN A 265 24.92 -20.54 -19.79
CA GLN A 265 25.48 -19.28 -20.28
C GLN A 265 26.13 -18.46 -19.14
N PRO A 266 27.11 -19.02 -18.41
CA PRO A 266 27.69 -18.38 -17.23
C PRO A 266 28.41 -17.06 -17.54
N GLU A 267 29.04 -16.95 -18.71
CA GLU A 267 29.70 -15.70 -19.14
C GLU A 267 28.69 -14.59 -19.41
N LYS A 268 27.52 -14.94 -19.97
CA LYS A 268 26.44 -13.97 -20.20
C LYS A 268 25.82 -13.53 -18.88
N LEU A 269 25.64 -14.45 -17.94
CA LEU A 269 25.17 -14.11 -16.60
C LEU A 269 26.13 -13.13 -15.92
N LYS A 270 27.44 -13.44 -15.96
CA LYS A 270 28.47 -12.56 -15.38
C LYS A 270 28.43 -11.15 -16.00
N GLU A 271 28.29 -11.05 -17.31
CA GLU A 271 28.13 -9.76 -18.02
C GLU A 271 26.94 -8.95 -17.48
N LEU A 272 25.78 -9.59 -17.27
CA LEU A 272 24.59 -8.92 -16.76
C LEU A 272 24.75 -8.52 -15.29
N VAL A 273 25.35 -9.38 -14.45
CA VAL A 273 25.60 -9.07 -13.04
C VAL A 273 26.55 -7.88 -12.90
N GLU A 274 27.63 -7.83 -13.69
CA GLU A 274 28.54 -6.68 -13.73
C GLU A 274 27.83 -5.40 -14.18
N ALA A 275 26.95 -5.50 -15.18
CA ALA A 275 26.13 -4.37 -15.62
C ALA A 275 25.16 -3.90 -14.52
N TRP A 276 24.57 -4.81 -13.74
CA TRP A 276 23.67 -4.43 -12.65
C TRP A 276 24.41 -3.62 -11.58
N TRP A 277 25.61 -4.03 -11.19
CA TRP A 277 26.40 -3.28 -10.22
C TRP A 277 26.81 -1.89 -10.73
N ALA A 278 27.17 -1.78 -12.01
CA ALA A 278 27.48 -0.48 -12.62
C ALA A 278 26.25 0.45 -12.64
N GLU A 279 25.08 -0.07 -12.99
CA GLU A 279 23.82 0.69 -12.97
C GLU A 279 23.42 1.08 -11.53
N ALA A 280 23.60 0.19 -10.56
CA ALA A 280 23.31 0.43 -9.16
C ALA A 280 24.17 1.56 -8.56
N GLU A 281 25.47 1.58 -8.89
CA GLU A 281 26.38 2.67 -8.50
C GLU A 281 26.02 3.98 -9.20
N ALA A 282 25.68 3.94 -10.49
CA ALA A 282 25.34 5.13 -11.26
C ALA A 282 24.03 5.81 -10.82
N HIS A 283 23.12 5.06 -10.18
CA HIS A 283 21.78 5.53 -9.81
C HIS A 283 21.52 5.54 -8.29
N ASP A 284 22.57 5.59 -7.47
CA ASP A 284 22.49 5.72 -6.00
C ASP A 284 21.63 4.63 -5.32
N VAL A 285 21.65 3.41 -5.86
CA VAL A 285 20.93 2.25 -5.28
C VAL A 285 21.63 1.75 -4.01
N LEU A 286 22.93 2.03 -3.88
CA LEU A 286 23.76 1.52 -2.79
C LEU A 286 23.78 2.47 -1.58
N PRO A 287 23.85 1.93 -0.34
CA PRO A 287 23.90 0.52 0.02
C PRO A 287 22.53 -0.18 -0.08
N LEU A 288 22.54 -1.49 -0.35
CA LEU A 288 21.32 -2.30 -0.36
C LEU A 288 20.69 -2.39 1.03
N ASP A 289 19.36 -2.37 1.06
CA ASP A 289 18.54 -2.36 2.26
C ASP A 289 17.33 -3.28 2.07
N ASP A 290 17.34 -4.44 2.73
CA ASP A 290 16.32 -5.48 2.64
C ASP A 290 15.24 -5.35 3.72
N ARG A 291 15.20 -4.21 4.42
CA ARG A 291 14.13 -3.90 5.37
C ARG A 291 12.80 -3.74 4.62
N THR A 292 11.72 -4.21 5.22
CA THR A 292 10.38 -4.24 4.60
C THR A 292 9.42 -3.36 5.40
N ILE A 293 8.64 -3.96 6.30
CA ILE A 293 7.68 -3.28 7.16
C ILE A 293 8.34 -2.22 8.06
N GLU A 294 9.64 -2.37 8.34
CA GLU A 294 10.40 -1.40 9.12
C GLU A 294 10.53 -0.04 8.42
N LEU A 295 10.42 0.00 7.08
CA LEU A 295 10.48 1.24 6.29
C LEU A 295 9.13 1.97 6.22
N PHE A 296 8.01 1.29 6.49
CA PHE A 296 6.68 1.92 6.55
C PHE A 296 6.54 2.90 7.72
N GLY A 297 7.39 2.78 8.75
CA GLY A 297 7.41 3.72 9.86
C GLY A 297 8.24 4.97 9.51
N GLY A 298 7.62 6.14 9.55
CA GLY A 298 8.35 7.41 9.47
C GLY A 298 9.55 7.42 10.43
N ALA A 299 10.75 7.59 9.89
CA ALA A 299 11.97 7.52 10.68
C ALA A 299 12.00 8.67 11.70
N ALA A 300 12.23 8.35 12.98
CA ALA A 300 12.47 9.35 14.01
C ALA A 300 13.87 9.93 13.80
N ARG A 301 13.95 10.94 12.93
CA ARG A 301 15.18 11.70 12.65
C ARG A 301 15.03 13.11 13.23
N PRO A 302 16.15 13.76 13.64
CA PRO A 302 16.11 15.14 14.09
C PRO A 302 15.33 16.04 13.13
N GLY A 303 14.37 16.80 13.65
CA GLY A 303 13.53 17.71 12.86
C GLY A 303 12.28 17.09 12.21
N THR A 304 12.07 15.77 12.34
CA THR A 304 10.82 15.12 11.89
C THR A 304 9.69 15.29 12.92
N PRO A 305 8.41 15.16 12.52
CA PRO A 305 7.29 15.13 13.45
C PRO A 305 7.40 14.04 14.52
N HIS A 306 8.21 13.00 14.29
CA HIS A 306 8.34 11.84 15.17
C HIS A 306 9.48 11.91 16.19
N ASP A 307 10.33 12.94 16.12
CA ASP A 307 11.36 13.25 17.12
C ASP A 307 10.76 13.96 18.35
N ARG A 308 9.61 13.47 18.82
CA ARG A 308 8.87 14.00 19.97
C ARG A 308 7.94 12.94 20.54
N HIS A 309 7.61 13.11 21.82
CA HIS A 309 6.63 12.30 22.54
C HIS A 309 5.27 12.98 22.66
N GLU A 310 5.20 14.29 22.44
CA GLU A 310 3.98 15.08 22.51
C GLU A 310 3.64 15.68 21.13
N TYR A 311 2.39 15.54 20.73
CA TYR A 311 1.83 16.12 19.50
C TYR A 311 0.69 17.03 19.89
N VAL A 312 0.71 18.28 19.46
CA VAL A 312 -0.35 19.26 19.74
C VAL A 312 -0.88 19.78 18.42
N TYR A 313 -2.17 19.56 18.18
CA TYR A 313 -2.87 20.05 17.00
C TYR A 313 -3.96 21.03 17.44
N TYR A 314 -4.04 22.17 16.76
CA TYR A 314 -5.05 23.21 17.00
C TYR A 314 -6.13 23.11 15.95
N HIS A 315 -7.40 23.15 16.35
CA HIS A 315 -8.54 23.09 15.43
C HIS A 315 -8.99 24.53 15.06
N PRO A 316 -9.44 24.80 13.82
CA PRO A 316 -9.59 23.87 12.70
C PRO A 316 -8.25 23.45 12.09
N ILE A 317 -8.17 22.17 11.71
CA ILE A 317 -7.03 21.57 11.01
C ILE A 317 -7.54 20.62 9.92
N SER A 318 -6.84 20.59 8.79
CA SER A 318 -7.08 19.60 7.73
C SER A 318 -6.66 18.20 8.17
N HIS A 319 -7.10 17.18 7.44
CA HIS A 319 -6.65 15.80 7.62
C HIS A 319 -5.11 15.73 7.69
N VAL A 320 -4.59 15.09 8.74
CA VAL A 320 -3.15 14.94 8.98
C VAL A 320 -2.69 13.62 8.37
N PRO A 321 -1.82 13.60 7.34
CA PRO A 321 -1.35 12.35 6.73
C PRO A 321 -0.70 11.39 7.73
N ALA A 322 -0.73 10.09 7.43
CA ALA A 322 -0.24 9.04 8.33
C ALA A 322 1.22 9.25 8.79
N ASP A 323 2.10 9.74 7.91
CA ASP A 323 3.52 10.01 8.19
C ASP A 323 3.75 11.22 9.13
N ALA A 324 2.73 12.06 9.32
CA ALA A 324 2.78 13.20 10.23
C ALA A 324 1.94 12.97 11.50
N ALA A 325 1.22 11.84 11.58
CA ALA A 325 0.30 11.52 12.65
C ALA A 325 1.00 10.95 13.89
N PRO A 326 0.38 11.02 15.08
CA PRO A 326 0.90 10.37 16.28
C PRO A 326 1.00 8.85 16.10
N ARG A 327 2.13 8.27 16.52
CA ARG A 327 2.39 6.82 16.46
C ARG A 327 1.80 6.10 17.67
N LEU A 328 0.50 5.86 17.64
CA LEU A 328 -0.26 5.25 18.75
C LEU A 328 -0.21 3.72 18.78
N GLY A 329 -0.05 3.08 17.61
CA GLY A 329 -0.12 1.63 17.48
C GLY A 329 0.91 0.92 18.33
N GLY A 330 0.48 -0.12 19.05
CA GLY A 330 1.33 -0.88 19.95
C GLY A 330 1.93 -0.09 21.11
N ARG A 331 1.53 1.14 21.41
CA ARG A 331 2.17 1.98 22.46
C ARG A 331 1.17 2.41 23.53
N ALA A 332 1.67 2.72 24.71
CA ALA A 332 0.87 3.39 25.73
C ALA A 332 0.81 4.90 25.44
N TRP A 333 -0.35 5.52 25.60
CA TRP A 333 -0.58 6.92 25.25
C TRP A 333 -1.71 7.56 26.05
N THR A 334 -1.75 8.89 26.00
CA THR A 334 -2.87 9.73 26.45
C THR A 334 -3.28 10.67 25.32
N ILE A 335 -4.58 10.90 25.15
CA ILE A 335 -5.13 11.91 24.24
C ILE A 335 -6.05 12.82 25.05
N ALA A 336 -5.80 14.12 25.03
CA ALA A 336 -6.58 15.12 25.75
C ALA A 336 -7.11 16.18 24.79
N ALA A 337 -8.43 16.34 24.74
CA ALA A 337 -9.12 17.37 23.97
C ALA A 337 -9.54 18.51 24.91
N ASP A 338 -9.04 19.71 24.64
CA ASP A 338 -9.43 20.96 25.31
C ASP A 338 -10.57 21.59 24.51
N VAL A 339 -11.77 21.59 25.08
CA VAL A 339 -13.00 21.95 24.37
C VAL A 339 -13.81 23.01 25.10
N THR A 340 -14.64 23.73 24.35
CA THR A 340 -15.72 24.55 24.90
C THR A 340 -17.07 24.02 24.43
N VAL A 341 -17.92 23.72 25.41
CA VAL A 341 -19.25 23.15 25.24
C VAL A 341 -20.27 24.28 25.24
N PRO A 342 -21.12 24.41 24.21
CA PRO A 342 -22.11 25.47 24.12
C PRO A 342 -23.33 25.24 25.02
N GLU A 343 -24.19 26.26 25.12
CA GLU A 343 -25.52 26.10 25.71
C GLU A 343 -26.32 25.07 24.87
N GLY A 344 -26.62 23.91 25.46
CA GLY A 344 -27.30 22.80 24.77
C GLY A 344 -26.48 21.50 24.68
N GLY A 345 -25.21 21.52 25.13
CA GLY A 345 -24.32 20.35 25.09
C GLY A 345 -23.54 20.25 23.77
N CYS A 346 -22.79 19.17 23.59
CA CYS A 346 -22.02 18.92 22.38
C CYS A 346 -22.12 17.46 21.94
N GLU A 347 -21.92 17.25 20.65
CA GLU A 347 -21.92 15.96 19.95
C GLU A 347 -20.75 15.99 18.96
N GLY A 348 -20.27 14.81 18.53
CA GLY A 348 -19.32 14.68 17.44
C GLY A 348 -17.93 14.19 17.85
N VAL A 349 -17.08 14.03 16.84
CA VAL A 349 -15.76 13.40 16.93
C VAL A 349 -14.71 14.39 17.42
N LEU A 350 -13.94 13.98 18.44
CA LEU A 350 -12.75 14.69 18.92
C LEU A 350 -11.51 14.25 18.15
N TYR A 351 -11.39 12.96 17.87
CA TYR A 351 -10.27 12.33 17.15
C TYR A 351 -10.74 11.06 16.44
N ALA A 352 -10.31 10.86 15.19
CA ALA A 352 -10.49 9.60 14.47
C ALA A 352 -9.25 9.23 13.65
N ARG A 353 -8.97 7.93 13.60
CA ARG A 353 -7.99 7.32 12.70
C ARG A 353 -8.39 5.89 12.41
N GLY A 354 -8.62 5.58 11.14
CA GLY A 354 -8.83 4.21 10.68
C GLY A 354 -10.00 4.08 9.74
N SER A 355 -10.61 2.91 9.77
CA SER A 355 -11.82 2.56 9.04
C SER A 355 -12.65 1.57 9.84
N HIS A 356 -13.74 1.09 9.24
CA HIS A 356 -14.59 0.02 9.79
C HIS A 356 -13.79 -1.24 10.17
N ASN A 357 -12.69 -1.48 9.47
CA ASN A 357 -11.87 -2.68 9.66
C ASN A 357 -10.94 -2.55 10.86
N GLY A 358 -10.46 -1.36 11.21
CA GLY A 358 -9.53 -1.18 12.31
C GLY A 358 -9.20 0.29 12.53
N GLY A 359 -8.84 0.64 13.76
CA GLY A 359 -8.50 2.01 14.12
C GLY A 359 -9.06 2.45 15.48
N HIS A 360 -9.05 3.75 15.70
CA HIS A 360 -9.54 4.38 16.92
C HIS A 360 -10.48 5.53 16.58
N THR A 361 -11.53 5.70 17.39
CA THR A 361 -12.32 6.94 17.41
C THR A 361 -12.61 7.38 18.84
N PHE A 362 -12.55 8.70 19.07
CA PHE A 362 -12.84 9.37 20.32
C PHE A 362 -13.89 10.44 20.08
N PHE A 363 -15.07 10.31 20.67
CA PHE A 363 -16.22 11.12 20.32
C PHE A 363 -17.19 11.32 21.50
N VAL A 364 -18.05 12.33 21.37
CA VAL A 364 -19.17 12.59 22.27
C VAL A 364 -20.45 12.25 21.53
N GLN A 365 -21.27 11.38 22.10
CA GLN A 365 -22.59 11.07 21.56
C GLN A 365 -23.60 10.74 22.66
N ASP A 366 -24.83 11.24 22.53
CA ASP A 366 -25.94 10.98 23.45
C ASP A 366 -25.58 11.27 24.92
N GLY A 367 -24.86 12.38 25.15
CA GLY A 367 -24.40 12.80 26.48
C GLY A 367 -23.32 11.92 27.11
N LYS A 368 -22.66 11.05 26.32
CA LYS A 368 -21.54 10.21 26.75
C LYS A 368 -20.26 10.57 26.02
N VAL A 369 -19.15 10.50 26.75
CA VAL A 369 -17.80 10.48 26.15
C VAL A 369 -17.45 9.02 25.88
N GLN A 370 -16.98 8.74 24.68
CA GLN A 370 -16.74 7.38 24.20
C GLN A 370 -15.40 7.31 23.47
N PHE A 371 -14.60 6.30 23.78
CA PHE A 371 -13.47 5.89 22.98
C PHE A 371 -13.65 4.43 22.56
N ASP A 372 -13.55 4.19 21.25
CA ASP A 372 -13.58 2.86 20.67
C ASP A 372 -12.21 2.50 20.10
N TYR A 373 -11.68 1.36 20.55
CA TYR A 373 -10.48 0.72 20.00
C TYR A 373 -10.96 -0.46 19.14
N ASN A 374 -10.91 -0.29 17.82
CA ASN A 374 -11.24 -1.33 16.86
C ASN A 374 -9.97 -2.11 16.49
N ALA A 375 -9.84 -3.32 17.03
CA ALA A 375 -8.73 -4.23 16.84
C ALA A 375 -9.01 -5.25 15.72
N LEU A 376 -9.06 -4.80 14.47
CA LEU A 376 -9.35 -5.64 13.30
C LEU A 376 -10.76 -6.28 13.37
N GLY A 377 -11.78 -5.45 13.58
CA GLY A 377 -13.20 -5.82 13.75
C GLY A 377 -13.61 -6.20 15.18
N GLU A 378 -12.67 -6.34 16.10
CA GLU A 378 -12.95 -6.57 17.53
C GLU A 378 -12.92 -5.25 18.29
N HIS A 379 -14.08 -4.80 18.78
CA HIS A 379 -14.24 -3.49 19.43
C HIS A 379 -14.09 -3.56 20.94
N PHE A 380 -13.22 -2.71 21.49
CA PHE A 380 -13.09 -2.47 22.92
C PHE A 380 -13.49 -1.02 23.22
N ARG A 381 -14.59 -0.84 23.97
CA ARG A 381 -15.18 0.48 24.20
C ARG A 381 -15.11 0.92 25.65
N ALA A 382 -14.47 2.06 25.89
CA ALA A 382 -14.59 2.81 27.13
C ALA A 382 -15.63 3.93 26.92
N ALA A 383 -16.71 3.93 27.70
CA ALA A 383 -17.77 4.92 27.62
C ALA A 383 -18.28 5.32 29.01
N GLY A 384 -18.62 6.59 29.18
CA GLY A 384 -19.13 7.13 30.45
C GLY A 384 -19.98 8.37 30.23
N ALA A 385 -20.83 8.69 31.22
CA ALA A 385 -21.59 9.93 31.20
C ALA A 385 -20.61 11.12 31.16
N ALA A 386 -20.84 12.04 30.23
CA ALA A 386 -19.93 13.16 30.03
C ALA A 386 -20.09 14.25 31.11
N GLU A 387 -21.32 14.45 31.60
CA GLU A 387 -21.71 15.53 32.53
C GLU A 387 -21.13 16.91 32.15
N LEU A 388 -21.03 17.19 30.84
CA LEU A 388 -20.45 18.41 30.30
C LEU A 388 -21.41 19.59 30.44
N SER A 389 -21.18 20.45 31.42
CA SER A 389 -21.87 21.74 31.53
C SER A 389 -21.45 22.71 30.42
N PRO A 390 -22.22 23.77 30.12
CA PRO A 390 -21.73 24.84 29.25
C PRO A 390 -20.45 25.46 29.82
N GLY A 391 -19.38 25.52 29.02
CA GLY A 391 -18.08 26.00 29.48
C GLY A 391 -16.89 25.21 28.92
N ARG A 392 -15.71 25.48 29.48
CA ARG A 392 -14.46 24.86 29.06
C ARG A 392 -14.21 23.58 29.85
N HIS A 393 -13.86 22.51 29.14
CA HIS A 393 -13.64 21.17 29.70
C HIS A 393 -12.40 20.53 29.07
N VAL A 394 -11.81 19.57 29.80
CA VAL A 394 -10.81 18.65 29.25
C VAL A 394 -11.39 17.24 29.22
N ILE A 395 -11.50 16.69 28.01
CA ILE A 395 -11.95 15.31 27.79
C ILE A 395 -10.72 14.48 27.44
N GLU A 396 -10.39 13.48 28.26
CA GLU A 396 -9.18 12.69 28.14
C GLU A 396 -9.50 11.21 27.91
N THR A 397 -8.65 10.54 27.13
CA THR A 397 -8.57 9.09 27.07
C THR A 397 -7.13 8.65 27.33
N ARG A 398 -6.97 7.50 27.98
CA ARG A 398 -5.65 6.94 28.30
C ARG A 398 -5.63 5.45 28.05
N PHE A 399 -4.59 5.00 27.35
CA PHE A 399 -4.28 3.58 27.19
C PHE A 399 -2.97 3.22 27.87
N THR A 400 -3.02 2.31 28.83
CA THR A 400 -1.85 1.73 29.50
C THR A 400 -1.69 0.28 29.13
N ARG A 401 -0.48 -0.14 28.72
CA ARG A 401 -0.17 -1.52 28.36
C ARG A 401 0.26 -2.35 29.57
N ASP A 402 -0.15 -3.61 29.57
CA ASP A 402 0.38 -4.71 30.37
C ASP A 402 0.64 -5.92 29.45
N GLY A 403 1.88 -6.03 28.95
CA GLY A 403 2.25 -7.02 27.95
C GLY A 403 1.50 -6.87 26.62
N GLN A 404 0.69 -7.88 26.28
CA GLN A 404 -0.13 -7.93 25.06
C GLN A 404 -1.58 -7.45 25.29
N ALA A 405 -1.90 -7.03 26.50
CA ALA A 405 -3.18 -6.45 26.88
C ALA A 405 -2.98 -5.05 27.44
N GLY A 406 -4.06 -4.39 27.83
CA GLY A 406 -3.97 -3.12 28.53
C GLY A 406 -5.33 -2.57 28.93
N ARG A 407 -5.32 -1.47 29.65
CA ARG A 407 -6.52 -0.78 30.12
C ARG A 407 -6.70 0.53 29.37
N LEU A 408 -7.90 0.74 28.84
CA LEU A 408 -8.34 1.98 28.20
C LEU A 408 -9.33 2.69 29.11
N THR A 409 -9.15 3.98 29.35
CA THR A 409 -10.04 4.80 30.16
C THR A 409 -10.47 6.07 29.44
N VAL A 410 -11.64 6.59 29.78
CA VAL A 410 -12.10 7.93 29.41
C VAL A 410 -12.39 8.75 30.68
N ALA A 411 -12.04 10.03 30.66
CA ALA A 411 -12.18 10.94 31.78
C ALA A 411 -12.65 12.33 31.33
N VAL A 412 -13.38 13.01 32.21
CA VAL A 412 -13.80 14.41 32.04
C VAL A 412 -13.31 15.21 33.23
N ASP A 413 -12.56 16.28 32.96
CA ASP A 413 -11.95 17.17 33.97
C ASP A 413 -11.17 16.42 35.06
N GLY A 414 -10.46 15.36 34.64
CA GLY A 414 -9.65 14.51 35.50
C GLY A 414 -10.41 13.41 36.26
N ASN A 415 -11.74 13.33 36.12
CA ASN A 415 -12.54 12.26 36.71
C ASN A 415 -12.75 11.14 35.69
N GLU A 416 -12.32 9.92 36.00
CA GLU A 416 -12.58 8.74 35.18
C GLU A 416 -14.10 8.46 35.15
N VAL A 417 -14.69 8.39 33.95
CA VAL A 417 -16.13 8.15 33.76
C VAL A 417 -16.43 6.81 33.10
N GLY A 418 -15.42 6.14 32.52
CA GLY A 418 -15.56 4.84 31.89
C GLY A 418 -14.22 4.17 31.59
N SER A 419 -14.23 2.84 31.48
CA SER A 419 -13.04 2.06 31.13
C SER A 419 -13.39 0.72 30.49
N THR A 420 -12.44 0.15 29.76
CA THR A 420 -12.47 -1.23 29.28
C THR A 420 -11.08 -1.85 29.32
N GLU A 421 -11.03 -3.17 29.38
CA GLU A 421 -9.80 -3.92 29.11
C GLU A 421 -9.69 -4.17 27.60
N ILE A 422 -8.48 -4.06 27.07
CA ILE A 422 -8.10 -4.38 25.69
C ILE A 422 -7.30 -5.67 25.75
N THR A 423 -7.83 -6.74 25.15
CA THR A 423 -7.19 -8.06 25.11
C THR A 423 -6.43 -8.32 23.81
N LYS A 424 -6.55 -7.41 22.82
CA LYS A 424 -5.90 -7.52 21.52
C LYS A 424 -5.33 -6.16 21.10
N ILE A 425 -4.02 -6.07 21.01
CA ILE A 425 -3.30 -4.84 20.62
C ILE A 425 -2.89 -4.92 19.15
N VAL A 426 -3.24 -3.87 18.41
CA VAL A 426 -2.84 -3.65 17.02
C VAL A 426 -1.68 -2.65 16.96
N ARG A 427 -0.66 -2.98 16.16
CA ARG A 427 0.54 -2.18 15.93
C ARG A 427 0.40 -1.25 14.73
N MET A 428 -0.15 -1.76 13.63
CA MET A 428 -0.50 -0.97 12.45
C MET A 428 -2.01 -0.76 12.43
N LEU A 429 -2.44 0.40 12.92
CA LEU A 429 -3.86 0.73 13.07
C LEU A 429 -4.56 0.93 11.72
N SER A 430 -3.89 1.64 10.81
CA SER A 430 -4.39 2.01 9.48
C SER A 430 -3.29 2.73 8.70
N SER A 431 -3.39 2.68 7.36
CA SER A 431 -2.64 3.51 6.41
C SER A 431 -3.21 4.92 6.30
N THR A 432 -4.41 5.16 6.84
CA THR A 432 -5.04 6.48 6.87
C THR A 432 -4.37 7.37 7.91
N GLY A 433 -4.43 8.68 7.63
CA GLY A 433 -4.06 9.72 8.57
C GLY A 433 -5.08 9.91 9.69
N VAL A 434 -4.95 11.05 10.37
CA VAL A 434 -5.75 11.44 11.54
C VAL A 434 -6.65 12.61 11.19
N ASP A 435 -7.90 12.55 11.66
CA ASP A 435 -8.81 13.67 11.70
C ASP A 435 -9.08 14.13 13.13
N ILE A 436 -9.22 15.44 13.30
CA ILE A 436 -9.59 16.11 14.55
C ILE A 436 -10.85 16.93 14.30
N GLY A 437 -11.81 16.84 15.21
CA GLY A 437 -13.10 17.54 15.11
C GLY A 437 -14.11 16.92 14.14
N ALA A 438 -13.76 15.81 13.49
CA ALA A 438 -14.59 15.07 12.54
C ALA A 438 -13.95 13.71 12.23
N ASP A 439 -14.69 12.81 11.59
CA ASP A 439 -14.23 11.54 11.02
C ASP A 439 -14.48 11.55 9.51
N ARG A 440 -13.55 12.12 8.75
CA ARG A 440 -13.79 12.51 7.34
C ARG A 440 -13.68 11.35 6.34
N LEU A 441 -13.16 10.21 6.78
CA LEU A 441 -12.96 9.03 5.95
C LEU A 441 -14.05 7.99 6.28
N SER A 442 -13.72 6.70 6.19
CA SER A 442 -14.62 5.64 6.65
C SER A 442 -14.68 5.67 8.17
N PRO A 443 -15.88 5.75 8.79
CA PRO A 443 -16.02 5.66 10.23
C PRO A 443 -15.41 4.39 10.80
N VAL A 444 -14.87 4.49 12.02
CA VAL A 444 -14.34 3.33 12.78
C VAL A 444 -15.47 2.51 13.41
N VAL A 445 -16.64 3.10 13.64
CA VAL A 445 -17.80 2.51 14.32
C VAL A 445 -19.09 2.75 13.54
N ASP A 446 -20.11 1.93 13.79
CA ASP A 446 -21.45 2.06 13.18
C ASP A 446 -22.36 3.08 13.92
N ASP A 447 -21.90 3.68 15.02
CA ASP A 447 -22.69 4.58 15.88
C ASP A 447 -23.07 5.92 15.22
N TYR A 448 -22.32 6.34 14.18
CA TYR A 448 -22.52 7.59 13.48
C TYR A 448 -22.07 7.49 12.01
N ASP A 449 -22.61 8.38 11.16
CA ASP A 449 -22.12 8.60 9.81
C ASP A 449 -21.05 9.72 9.79
N GLY A 450 -19.98 9.55 9.01
CA GLY A 450 -18.97 10.58 8.78
C GLY A 450 -19.55 11.82 8.06
N PRO A 451 -19.13 13.06 8.40
CA PRO A 451 -17.97 13.39 9.23
C PRO A 451 -18.25 13.50 10.74
N PHE A 452 -19.49 13.33 11.21
CA PHE A 452 -19.93 13.53 12.60
C PHE A 452 -19.18 14.67 13.33
N ALA A 453 -19.23 15.87 12.75
CA ALA A 453 -18.42 17.00 13.18
C ALA A 453 -18.74 17.45 14.60
N PHE A 454 -17.72 17.80 15.38
CA PHE A 454 -17.89 18.27 16.75
C PHE A 454 -18.66 19.60 16.78
N THR A 455 -19.73 19.66 17.58
CA THR A 455 -20.63 20.82 17.64
C THR A 455 -20.22 21.90 18.65
N GLY A 456 -19.24 21.60 19.51
CA GLY A 456 -18.56 22.60 20.32
C GLY A 456 -17.32 23.18 19.64
N GLU A 457 -16.51 23.91 20.41
CA GLU A 457 -15.20 24.39 19.94
C GLU A 457 -14.10 23.49 20.49
N ILE A 458 -13.21 22.98 19.62
CA ILE A 458 -11.97 22.32 20.03
C ILE A 458 -10.85 23.37 19.97
N HIS A 459 -10.20 23.65 21.10
CA HIS A 459 -9.04 24.55 21.15
C HIS A 459 -7.78 23.82 20.69
N LYS A 460 -7.58 22.60 21.21
CA LYS A 460 -6.46 21.73 20.83
C LYS A 460 -6.74 20.28 21.22
N VAL A 461 -6.04 19.37 20.54
CA VAL A 461 -5.90 17.97 20.98
C VAL A 461 -4.42 17.67 21.18
N THR A 462 -4.08 17.18 22.37
CA THR A 462 -2.73 16.79 22.76
C THR A 462 -2.62 15.28 22.84
N PHE A 463 -1.67 14.70 22.11
CA PHE A 463 -1.32 13.28 22.18
C PHE A 463 0.02 13.14 22.88
N THR A 464 0.09 12.31 23.91
CA THR A 464 1.32 12.03 24.66
C THR A 464 1.63 10.55 24.59
N ILE A 465 2.78 10.19 24.04
CA ILE A 465 3.21 8.79 23.97
C ILE A 465 4.03 8.43 25.20
N LEU A 466 3.49 7.54 26.03
CA LEU A 466 3.98 7.22 27.37
C LEU A 466 5.09 6.18 27.39
N SER A 467 5.13 5.27 26.41
CA SER A 467 6.17 4.25 26.31
C SER A 467 7.11 4.53 25.12
N PRO A 468 8.44 4.33 25.25
CA PRO A 468 9.32 4.27 24.09
C PRO A 468 8.90 3.09 23.19
N GLN A 469 9.33 3.10 21.92
CA GLN A 469 9.16 1.94 21.05
C GLN A 469 10.06 0.82 21.59
N GLU A 470 9.49 -0.31 22.01
CA GLU A 470 10.28 -1.35 22.67
C GLU A 470 11.17 -2.07 21.67
N ARG A 471 12.40 -2.42 22.07
CA ARG A 471 13.34 -3.17 21.21
C ARG A 471 12.76 -4.51 20.78
N GLN A 472 11.96 -5.13 21.65
CA GLN A 472 11.22 -6.35 21.35
C GLN A 472 10.11 -6.11 20.33
N ASP A 473 9.53 -4.90 20.23
CA ASP A 473 8.59 -4.58 19.16
C ASP A 473 9.31 -4.52 17.81
N ILE A 474 10.50 -3.93 17.77
CA ILE A 474 11.39 -3.85 16.60
C ILE A 474 11.91 -5.25 16.20
N GLU A 475 12.36 -6.04 17.18
CA GLU A 475 12.90 -7.39 16.95
C GLU A 475 11.81 -8.44 16.65
N THR A 476 10.58 -8.29 17.15
CA THR A 476 9.45 -9.17 16.80
C THR A 476 8.99 -8.90 15.37
N LEU A 477 8.92 -7.63 14.95
CA LEU A 477 8.72 -7.27 13.53
C LEU A 477 9.79 -7.93 12.65
N ALA A 478 11.06 -7.92 13.08
CA ALA A 478 12.16 -8.53 12.34
C ALA A 478 12.17 -10.08 12.37
N ARG A 479 11.87 -10.72 13.52
CA ARG A 479 11.93 -12.19 13.68
C ARG A 479 10.73 -12.93 13.13
N THR A 480 9.55 -12.32 13.10
CA THR A 480 8.36 -13.01 12.59
C THR A 480 8.31 -13.05 11.07
N GLU A 481 9.03 -12.15 10.37
CA GLU A 481 9.32 -12.28 8.95
C GLU A 481 10.26 -13.47 8.65
N LEU A 482 11.28 -13.69 9.49
CA LEU A 482 12.18 -14.86 9.39
C LEU A 482 11.49 -16.21 9.64
N ALA A 483 10.28 -16.23 10.21
CA ALA A 483 9.55 -17.44 10.57
C ALA A 483 8.54 -17.90 9.49
N LYS A 484 8.56 -17.29 8.30
CA LYS A 484 7.62 -17.59 7.19
C LYS A 484 8.31 -18.13 5.93
N GLU A 485 9.44 -18.81 6.08
CA GLU A 485 9.87 -19.82 5.09
C GLU A 485 9.08 -21.13 5.24
#